data_AF-A3CTP3-F1
#
_entry.id   AF-A3CTP3-F1
#
_cell.length_a   1.000
_cell.length_b   1.000
_cell.length_c   1.000
_cell.angle_alpha   90.00
_cell.angle_beta   90.00
_cell.angle_gamma   90.00
#
_symmetry.space_group_name_H-M   'P 1'
#
loop_
_entity.id
_entity.type
_entity.pdbx_description
1 polymer ?
#
loop_
_entity_poly.entity_id
_entity_poly.type
_entity_poly.pdbx_seq_one_letter_code
_entity_poly.pdbx_strand_id
1 'polypeptide(L)'
;MSTLAVIARREIRLALRNRSALIAALIFAVWFPVMSALGIAASAGEDATAVAGGIAAITLPVGAFMGYLFCADAFLREKRDGSIETLLCTPVSLRRLWEGKAVGVAVPAYLMTLASAAVTIAVVYTLSSAPIAGEPLLILHLAVVVPVWIAAAAGLIGAAQLALGMRENQILGFVFIFGFIFLIVVLQGVTPGGGLSVTTEGIFAAAGLALLALARFIAGKVTKERIVRTIP
;
A
#
# COMPACT_ATOMS: atom_id res chain seq x y z
N MET A 1 3.19 -27.41 -1.28
CA MET A 1 2.99 -25.95 -1.09
C MET A 1 3.44 -25.23 -2.36
N SER A 2 2.69 -24.26 -2.87
CA SER A 2 3.12 -23.50 -4.05
C SER A 2 4.33 -22.64 -3.71
N THR A 3 5.28 -22.50 -4.65
CA THR A 3 6.49 -21.67 -4.48
C THR A 3 6.15 -20.24 -4.05
N LEU A 4 5.06 -19.69 -4.58
CA LEU A 4 4.55 -18.36 -4.25
C LEU A 4 4.22 -18.25 -2.75
N ALA A 5 3.51 -19.21 -2.18
CA ALA A 5 3.13 -19.19 -0.76
C ALA A 5 4.35 -19.28 0.17
N VAL A 6 5.39 -20.03 -0.24
CA VAL A 6 6.64 -20.13 0.53
C VAL A 6 7.36 -18.78 0.57
N ILE A 7 7.49 -18.11 -0.58
CA ILE A 7 8.13 -16.79 -0.68
C ILE A 7 7.32 -15.76 0.11
N ALA A 8 6.00 -15.70 -0.11
CA ALA A 8 5.13 -14.76 0.60
C ALA A 8 5.21 -14.96 2.13
N ARG A 9 5.18 -16.20 2.62
CA ARG A 9 5.30 -16.49 4.05
C ARG A 9 6.64 -16.07 4.64
N ARG A 10 7.74 -16.21 3.89
CA ARG A 10 9.06 -15.72 4.29
C ARG A 10 9.02 -14.20 4.47
N GLU A 11 8.53 -13.47 3.46
CA GLU A 11 8.48 -12.01 3.51
C GLU A 11 7.58 -11.47 4.62
N ILE A 12 6.41 -12.08 4.84
CA ILE A 12 5.52 -11.72 5.96
C ILE A 12 6.28 -11.83 7.29
N ARG A 13 7.01 -12.94 7.48
CA ARG A 13 7.76 -13.16 8.73
C ARG A 13 8.90 -12.16 8.89
N LEU A 14 9.59 -11.80 7.81
CA LEU A 14 10.67 -10.82 7.85
C LEU A 14 10.13 -9.42 8.15
N ALA A 15 9.04 -9.01 7.49
CA ALA A 15 8.38 -7.75 7.73
C ALA A 15 7.90 -7.61 9.18
N LEU A 16 7.23 -8.63 9.72
CA LEU A 16 6.76 -8.65 11.11
C LEU A 16 7.88 -8.75 12.16
N ARG A 17 9.08 -9.18 11.76
CA ARG A 17 10.25 -9.22 12.66
C ARG A 17 11.06 -7.92 12.62
N ASN A 18 10.87 -7.09 11.59
CA ASN A 18 11.57 -5.83 11.48
C ASN A 18 10.95 -4.76 12.37
N ARG A 19 11.50 -4.61 13.58
CA ARG A 19 11.00 -3.68 14.60
C ARG A 19 10.99 -2.23 14.11
N SER A 20 12.00 -1.78 13.37
CA SER A 20 12.06 -0.39 12.91
C SER A 20 10.93 -0.08 11.92
N ALA A 21 10.69 -0.98 10.96
CA ALA A 21 9.60 -0.85 9.99
C ALA A 21 8.23 -0.89 10.67
N LEU A 22 8.03 -1.81 11.62
CA LEU A 22 6.78 -1.90 12.38
C LEU A 22 6.53 -0.65 13.23
N ILE A 23 7.54 -0.13 13.92
CA ILE A 23 7.41 1.09 14.72
C ILE A 23 7.08 2.27 13.81
N ALA A 24 7.78 2.44 12.68
CA ALA A 24 7.49 3.51 11.73
C ALA A 24 6.07 3.41 11.16
N ALA A 25 5.65 2.20 10.75
CA ALA A 25 4.30 1.94 10.28
C ALA A 25 3.25 2.19 11.38
N LEU A 26 3.54 1.85 12.64
CA LEU A 26 2.62 2.08 13.76
C LEU A 26 2.45 3.57 14.06
N ILE A 27 3.56 4.31 14.11
CA ILE A 27 3.53 5.78 14.29
C ILE A 27 2.66 6.40 13.20
N PHE A 28 2.88 6.02 11.94
CA PHE A 28 2.11 6.56 10.83
C PHE A 28 0.63 6.11 10.88
N ALA A 29 0.38 4.85 11.22
CA ALA A 29 -0.97 4.29 11.36
C ALA A 29 -1.79 4.93 12.49
N VAL A 30 -1.16 5.58 13.47
CA VAL A 30 -1.86 6.30 14.54
C VAL A 30 -1.91 7.80 14.25
N TRP A 31 -0.75 8.41 14.00
CA TRP A 31 -0.63 9.86 13.89
C TRP A 31 -1.40 10.43 12.70
N PHE A 32 -1.28 9.80 11.52
CA PHE A 32 -1.91 10.31 10.31
C PHE A 32 -3.45 10.26 10.39
N PRO A 33 -4.08 9.13 10.78
CA PRO A 33 -5.51 9.06 11.10
C PRO A 33 -6.03 10.11 12.06
N VAL A 34 -5.32 10.33 13.18
CA VAL A 34 -5.78 11.29 14.20
C VAL A 34 -5.85 12.70 13.60
N MET A 35 -4.83 13.10 12.84
CA MET A 35 -4.81 14.40 12.18
C MET A 35 -5.89 14.51 11.09
N SER A 36 -6.08 13.46 10.29
CA SER A 36 -7.06 13.47 9.21
C SER A 36 -8.51 13.35 9.71
N ALA A 37 -8.74 12.67 10.84
CA ALA A 37 -10.05 12.52 11.46
C ALA A 37 -10.66 13.86 11.89
N LEU A 38 -9.84 14.82 12.31
CA LEU A 38 -10.28 16.18 12.61
C LEU A 38 -10.88 16.85 11.36
N GLY A 39 -10.22 16.68 10.21
CA GLY A 39 -10.70 17.22 8.93
C GLY A 39 -12.00 16.55 8.47
N ILE A 40 -12.11 15.23 8.62
CA ILE A 40 -13.33 14.47 8.28
C ILE A 40 -14.50 14.91 9.18
N ALA A 41 -14.28 14.97 10.50
CA ALA A 41 -15.32 15.34 11.45
C ALA A 41 -15.81 16.79 11.23
N ALA A 42 -14.91 17.69 10.82
CA ALA A 42 -15.27 19.08 10.52
C ALA A 42 -16.06 19.25 9.21
N SER A 43 -15.88 18.36 8.21
CA SER A 43 -16.48 18.51 6.89
C SER A 43 -17.78 17.71 6.68
N ALA A 44 -17.99 16.62 7.42
CA ALA A 44 -19.01 15.63 7.11
C ALA A 44 -20.35 15.80 7.87
N GLY A 45 -20.40 16.63 8.93
CA GLY A 45 -21.61 16.76 9.74
C GLY A 45 -22.06 15.42 10.35
N GLU A 46 -23.38 15.21 10.53
CA GLU A 46 -23.95 13.95 11.05
C GLU A 46 -24.22 12.89 9.95
N ASP A 47 -23.88 13.15 8.69
CA ASP A 47 -24.13 12.21 7.59
C ASP A 47 -23.09 11.08 7.57
N ALA A 48 -23.53 9.88 7.95
CA ALA A 48 -22.70 8.68 8.00
C ALA A 48 -22.07 8.33 6.64
N THR A 49 -22.72 8.65 5.52
CA THR A 49 -22.20 8.35 4.19
C THR A 49 -21.06 9.29 3.79
N ALA A 50 -21.19 10.57 4.16
CA ALA A 50 -20.14 11.58 3.96
C ALA A 50 -18.90 11.27 4.80
N VAL A 51 -19.10 10.85 6.05
CA VAL A 51 -18.02 10.40 6.94
C VAL A 51 -17.32 9.17 6.36
N ALA A 52 -18.08 8.17 5.91
CA ALA A 52 -17.53 6.93 5.35
C ALA A 52 -16.66 7.18 4.11
N GLY A 53 -17.08 8.08 3.20
CA GLY A 53 -16.24 8.45 2.06
C GLY A 53 -15.01 9.26 2.42
N GLY A 54 -15.08 10.11 3.46
CA GLY A 54 -13.89 10.76 4.02
C GLY A 54 -12.86 9.75 4.54
N ILE A 55 -13.32 8.73 5.27
CA ILE A 55 -12.46 7.65 5.79
C ILE A 55 -11.86 6.85 4.62
N ALA A 56 -12.65 6.49 3.61
CA ALA A 56 -12.17 5.75 2.45
C ALA A 56 -11.11 6.54 1.66
N ALA A 57 -11.35 7.84 1.42
CA ALA A 57 -10.42 8.72 0.71
C ALA A 57 -9.05 8.85 1.39
N ILE A 58 -8.99 8.74 2.72
CA ILE A 58 -7.74 8.78 3.49
C ILE A 58 -7.09 7.39 3.59
N THR A 59 -7.90 6.34 3.72
CA THR A 59 -7.39 4.97 3.93
C THR A 59 -6.65 4.44 2.71
N LEU A 60 -7.08 4.79 1.50
CA LEU A 60 -6.49 4.31 0.26
C LEU A 60 -5.04 4.84 0.04
N PRO A 61 -4.75 6.15 0.18
CA PRO A 61 -3.38 6.66 0.23
C PRO A 61 -2.55 6.02 1.33
N VAL A 62 -3.08 5.89 2.55
CA VAL A 62 -2.36 5.27 3.67
C VAL A 62 -1.99 3.83 3.33
N GLY A 63 -2.90 3.08 2.70
CA GLY A 63 -2.63 1.75 2.15
C GLY A 63 -1.45 1.74 1.19
N ALA A 64 -1.48 2.60 0.17
CA ALA A 64 -0.38 2.71 -0.78
C ALA A 64 0.95 3.03 -0.06
N PHE A 65 0.92 3.94 0.91
CA PHE A 65 2.11 4.32 1.69
C PHE A 65 2.66 3.19 2.56
N MET A 66 1.79 2.42 3.23
CA MET A 66 2.19 1.22 3.96
C MET A 66 2.83 0.19 3.02
N GLY A 67 2.29 0.03 1.82
CA GLY A 67 2.88 -0.80 0.78
C GLY A 67 4.32 -0.38 0.44
N TYR A 68 4.58 0.92 0.31
CA TYR A 68 5.93 1.46 0.10
C TYR A 68 6.88 1.17 1.26
N LEU A 69 6.45 1.45 2.50
CA LEU A 69 7.28 1.29 3.70
C LEU A 69 7.82 -0.14 3.82
N PHE A 70 6.96 -1.14 3.68
CA PHE A 70 7.37 -2.55 3.78
C PHE A 70 8.08 -3.05 2.51
N CYS A 71 7.79 -2.49 1.33
CA CYS A 71 8.45 -2.87 0.08
C CYS A 71 9.92 -2.44 0.05
N ALA A 72 10.24 -1.28 0.62
CA ALA A 72 11.62 -0.79 0.73
C ALA A 72 12.54 -1.82 1.41
N ASP A 73 12.09 -2.46 2.49
CA ASP A 73 12.88 -3.50 3.15
C ASP A 73 12.93 -4.82 2.37
N ALA A 74 11.86 -5.20 1.66
CA ALA A 74 11.79 -6.48 0.96
C ALA A 74 12.65 -6.55 -0.31
N PHE A 75 12.92 -5.42 -0.97
CA PHE A 75 13.70 -5.36 -2.20
C PHE A 75 14.97 -4.53 -2.07
N LEU A 76 14.93 -3.31 -1.50
CA LEU A 76 16.10 -2.44 -1.47
C LEU A 76 17.16 -2.89 -0.49
N ARG A 77 16.73 -3.37 0.68
CA ARG A 77 17.66 -3.92 1.65
C ARG A 77 18.34 -5.15 1.08
N GLU A 78 17.60 -6.08 0.48
CA GLU A 78 18.19 -7.27 -0.13
C GLU A 78 19.14 -6.93 -1.29
N LYS A 79 18.84 -5.87 -2.05
CA LYS A 79 19.71 -5.36 -3.11
C LYS A 79 20.98 -4.71 -2.57
N ARG A 80 20.88 -3.96 -1.46
CA ARG A 80 22.02 -3.31 -0.80
C ARG A 80 22.94 -4.31 -0.10
N ASP A 81 22.34 -5.35 0.49
CA ASP A 81 23.06 -6.39 1.23
C ASP A 81 23.62 -7.49 0.31
N GLY A 82 23.43 -7.39 -1.02
CA GLY A 82 23.87 -8.38 -2.02
C GLY A 82 23.13 -9.74 -1.98
N SER A 83 22.31 -9.98 -0.95
CA SER A 83 21.55 -11.23 -0.78
C SER A 83 20.62 -11.57 -1.95
N ILE A 84 20.23 -10.57 -2.76
CA ILE A 84 19.42 -10.78 -3.96
C ILE A 84 20.09 -11.71 -4.98
N GLU A 85 21.42 -11.76 -5.06
CA GLU A 85 22.13 -12.65 -6.00
C GLU A 85 21.84 -14.11 -5.70
N THR A 86 21.88 -14.50 -4.42
CA THR A 86 21.58 -15.87 -3.98
C THR A 86 20.14 -16.26 -4.32
N LEU A 87 19.20 -15.32 -4.23
CA LEU A 87 17.81 -15.53 -4.62
C LEU A 87 17.66 -15.68 -6.14
N LEU A 88 18.45 -14.94 -6.94
CA LEU A 88 18.44 -15.05 -8.40
C LEU A 88 19.04 -16.37 -8.92
N CYS A 89 19.86 -17.05 -8.12
CA CYS A 89 20.36 -18.40 -8.41
C CYS A 89 19.32 -19.51 -8.19
N THR A 90 18.19 -19.21 -7.54
CA THR A 90 17.12 -20.21 -7.36
C THR A 90 16.45 -20.55 -8.70
N PRO A 91 15.89 -21.76 -8.87
CA PRO A 91 15.22 -22.18 -10.11
C PRO A 91 13.82 -21.52 -10.29
N VAL A 92 13.61 -20.34 -9.72
CA VAL A 92 12.35 -19.60 -9.74
C VAL A 92 12.47 -18.44 -10.73
N SER A 93 11.44 -18.22 -11.54
CA SER A 93 11.41 -17.08 -12.44
C SER A 93 11.32 -15.77 -11.65
N LEU A 94 11.96 -14.71 -12.18
CA LEU A 94 11.96 -13.39 -11.53
C LEU A 94 10.55 -12.86 -11.27
N ARG A 95 9.64 -13.10 -12.22
CA ARG A 95 8.23 -12.75 -12.10
C ARG A 95 7.56 -13.42 -10.90
N ARG A 96 7.80 -14.73 -10.69
CA ARG A 96 7.26 -15.47 -9.52
C ARG A 96 7.89 -15.01 -8.21
N LEU A 97 9.18 -14.66 -8.22
CA LEU A 97 9.85 -14.08 -7.05
C LEU A 97 9.22 -12.73 -6.68
N TRP A 98 9.03 -11.86 -7.68
CA TRP A 98 8.36 -10.57 -7.50
C TRP A 98 6.92 -10.72 -7.00
N GLU A 99 6.13 -11.63 -7.58
CA GLU A 99 4.75 -11.91 -7.13
C GLU A 99 4.71 -12.35 -5.67
N GLY A 100 5.56 -13.30 -5.28
CA GLY A 100 5.64 -13.77 -3.89
C GLY A 100 6.03 -12.66 -2.92
N LYS A 101 6.97 -11.78 -3.32
CA LYS A 101 7.39 -10.64 -2.51
C LYS A 101 6.31 -9.57 -2.38
N ALA A 102 5.68 -9.18 -3.49
CA ALA A 102 4.60 -8.20 -3.50
C ALA A 102 3.42 -8.67 -2.61
N VAL A 103 3.01 -9.93 -2.72
CA VAL A 103 1.95 -10.49 -1.87
C VAL A 103 2.40 -10.56 -0.40
N GLY A 104 3.63 -10.99 -0.14
CA GLY A 104 4.15 -11.10 1.22
C GLY A 104 4.28 -9.76 1.94
N VAL A 105 4.57 -8.68 1.20
CA VAL A 105 4.61 -7.29 1.70
C VAL A 105 3.22 -6.70 1.86
N ALA A 106 2.28 -7.04 0.98
CA ALA A 106 0.93 -6.51 1.03
C ALA A 106 0.16 -6.90 2.29
N VAL A 107 0.42 -8.10 2.86
CA VAL A 107 -0.24 -8.57 4.09
C VAL A 107 0.06 -7.69 5.31
N PRO A 108 1.32 -7.49 5.75
CA PRO A 108 1.61 -6.61 6.88
C PRO A 108 1.21 -5.15 6.60
N ALA A 109 1.36 -4.68 5.37
CA ALA A 109 0.88 -3.35 4.98
C ALA A 109 -0.64 -3.23 5.20
N TYR A 110 -1.42 -4.21 4.75
CA TYR A 110 -2.87 -4.25 4.93
C TYR A 110 -3.28 -4.27 6.39
N LEU A 111 -2.60 -5.07 7.24
CA LEU A 111 -2.87 -5.08 8.68
C LEU A 111 -2.64 -3.71 9.32
N MET A 112 -1.57 -3.01 8.94
CA MET A 112 -1.30 -1.66 9.46
C MET A 112 -2.30 -0.63 8.92
N THR A 113 -2.76 -0.79 7.69
CA THR A 113 -3.84 0.05 7.12
C THR A 113 -5.18 -0.19 7.79
N LEU A 114 -5.52 -1.43 8.14
CA LEU A 114 -6.73 -1.74 8.92
C LEU A 114 -6.65 -1.16 10.33
N ALA A 115 -5.49 -1.25 10.99
CA ALA A 115 -5.27 -0.59 12.27
C ALA A 115 -5.46 0.93 12.15
N SER A 116 -4.93 1.52 11.07
CA SER A 116 -5.08 2.93 10.76
C SER A 116 -6.55 3.33 10.53
N ALA A 117 -7.30 2.56 9.75
CA ALA A 117 -8.73 2.78 9.52
C ALA A 117 -9.53 2.66 10.84
N ALA A 118 -9.21 1.68 11.68
CA ALA A 118 -9.85 1.50 12.98
C ALA A 118 -9.61 2.71 13.91
N VAL A 119 -8.40 3.28 13.91
CA VAL A 119 -8.10 4.52 14.65
C VAL A 119 -8.94 5.68 14.09
N THR A 120 -9.01 5.85 12.76
CA THR A 120 -9.83 6.91 12.15
C THR A 120 -11.30 6.77 12.55
N ILE A 121 -11.87 5.58 12.43
CA ILE A 121 -13.27 5.30 12.78
C ILE A 121 -13.52 5.63 14.26
N ALA A 122 -12.63 5.20 15.16
CA ALA A 122 -12.77 5.45 16.59
C ALA A 122 -12.74 6.96 16.90
N VAL A 123 -11.77 7.70 16.34
CA VAL A 123 -11.65 9.15 16.56
C VAL A 123 -12.86 9.89 15.99
N VAL A 124 -13.27 9.59 14.76
CA VAL A 124 -14.43 10.25 14.16
C VAL A 124 -15.72 9.93 14.92
N TYR A 125 -15.90 8.70 15.39
CA TYR A 125 -17.03 8.32 16.24
C TYR A 125 -17.08 9.16 17.52
N THR A 126 -15.94 9.38 18.19
CA THR A 126 -15.89 10.23 19.39
C THR A 126 -16.18 11.71 19.13
N LEU A 127 -15.92 12.20 17.92
CA LEU A 127 -16.08 13.62 17.57
C LEU A 127 -17.45 13.96 16.95
N SER A 128 -18.05 13.03 16.22
CA SER A 128 -19.26 13.28 15.40
C SER A 128 -20.48 12.45 15.84
N SER A 129 -20.30 11.43 16.69
CA SER A 129 -21.36 10.46 17.07
C SER A 129 -22.06 9.74 15.91
N ALA A 130 -21.53 9.82 14.69
CA ALA A 130 -22.11 9.19 13.52
C ALA A 130 -21.93 7.66 13.55
N PRO A 131 -22.98 6.85 13.33
CA PRO A 131 -22.89 5.39 13.32
C PRO A 131 -22.30 4.88 12.00
N ILE A 132 -20.97 4.82 11.92
CA ILE A 132 -20.21 4.49 10.69
C ILE A 132 -19.92 2.99 10.56
N ALA A 133 -19.93 2.24 11.67
CA ALA A 133 -19.43 0.86 11.75
C ALA A 133 -20.24 -0.17 10.92
N GLY A 134 -21.40 0.21 10.40
CA GLY A 134 -22.27 -0.66 9.59
C GLY A 134 -22.40 -0.25 8.12
N GLU A 135 -21.64 0.74 7.65
CA GLU A 135 -21.74 1.23 6.27
C GLU A 135 -21.18 0.17 5.28
N PRO A 136 -22.02 -0.47 4.44
CA PRO A 136 -21.59 -1.63 3.65
C PRO A 136 -20.53 -1.30 2.60
N LEU A 137 -20.55 -0.08 2.04
CA LEU A 137 -19.59 0.31 1.01
C LEU A 137 -18.19 0.52 1.61
N LEU A 138 -18.08 1.03 2.82
CA LEU A 138 -16.81 1.17 3.54
C LEU A 138 -16.21 -0.21 3.84
N ILE A 139 -17.04 -1.17 4.26
CA ILE A 139 -16.57 -2.55 4.47
C ILE A 139 -16.07 -3.14 3.15
N LEU A 140 -16.81 -2.96 2.05
CA LEU A 140 -16.40 -3.42 0.72
C LEU A 140 -15.09 -2.74 0.28
N HIS A 141 -14.96 -1.44 0.50
CA HIS A 141 -13.77 -0.66 0.19
C HIS A 141 -12.54 -1.21 0.92
N LEU A 142 -12.65 -1.40 2.24
CA LEU A 142 -11.59 -1.94 3.08
C LEU A 142 -11.25 -3.40 2.74
N ALA A 143 -12.23 -4.20 2.33
CA ALA A 143 -12.04 -5.62 2.04
C ALA A 143 -11.49 -5.89 0.63
N VAL A 144 -11.80 -5.04 -0.35
CA VAL A 144 -11.49 -5.29 -1.77
C VAL A 144 -10.58 -4.23 -2.36
N VAL A 145 -10.97 -2.95 -2.28
CA VAL A 145 -10.24 -1.87 -2.96
C VAL A 145 -8.89 -1.65 -2.30
N VAL A 146 -8.86 -1.50 -0.97
CA VAL A 146 -7.63 -1.27 -0.21
C VAL A 146 -6.55 -2.34 -0.46
N PRO A 147 -6.80 -3.66 -0.30
CA PRO A 147 -5.75 -4.65 -0.51
C PRO A 147 -5.25 -4.71 -1.97
N VAL A 148 -6.12 -4.44 -2.96
CA VAL A 148 -5.71 -4.36 -4.37
C VAL A 148 -4.76 -3.18 -4.58
N TRP A 149 -5.07 -2.02 -4.02
CA TRP A 149 -4.21 -0.83 -4.12
C TRP A 149 -2.87 -1.00 -3.40
N ILE A 150 -2.88 -1.65 -2.23
CA ILE A 150 -1.65 -1.99 -1.51
C ILE A 150 -0.78 -2.93 -2.35
N ALA A 151 -1.37 -3.99 -2.91
CA ALA A 151 -0.65 -4.92 -3.78
C ALA A 151 -0.12 -4.25 -5.06
N ALA A 152 -0.91 -3.34 -5.65
CA ALA A 152 -0.51 -2.58 -6.82
C ALA A 152 0.66 -1.63 -6.50
N ALA A 153 0.59 -0.88 -5.39
CA ALA A 153 1.66 0.00 -4.95
C ALA A 153 2.94 -0.79 -4.63
N ALA A 154 2.86 -1.79 -3.76
CA ALA A 154 3.99 -2.64 -3.40
C ALA A 154 4.59 -3.34 -4.63
N GLY A 155 3.74 -3.80 -5.55
CA GLY A 155 4.13 -4.42 -6.80
C GLY A 155 4.86 -3.46 -7.75
N LEU A 156 4.29 -2.28 -8.01
CA LEU A 156 4.90 -1.26 -8.89
C LEU A 156 6.25 -0.81 -8.35
N ILE A 157 6.29 -0.51 -7.07
CA ILE A 157 7.51 -0.09 -6.37
C ILE A 157 8.54 -1.22 -6.43
N GLY A 158 8.17 -2.45 -6.08
CA GLY A 158 9.09 -3.59 -6.12
C GLY A 158 9.64 -3.84 -7.53
N ALA A 159 8.80 -3.68 -8.56
CA ALA A 159 9.25 -3.80 -9.96
C ALA A 159 10.23 -2.68 -10.34
N ALA A 160 9.95 -1.44 -9.93
CA ALA A 160 10.83 -0.30 -10.15
C ALA A 160 12.17 -0.45 -9.40
N GLN A 161 12.15 -0.89 -8.15
CA GLN A 161 13.32 -1.11 -7.30
C GLN A 161 14.25 -2.22 -7.87
N LEU A 162 13.67 -3.25 -8.49
CA LEU A 162 14.45 -4.24 -9.23
C LEU A 162 15.09 -3.66 -10.49
N ALA A 163 14.37 -2.81 -11.23
CA ALA A 163 14.82 -2.28 -12.51
C ALA A 163 15.83 -1.13 -12.42
N LEU A 164 15.82 -0.36 -11.33
CA LEU A 164 16.56 0.89 -11.16
C LEU A 164 17.82 0.73 -10.31
N GLY A 165 18.84 1.56 -10.54
CA GLY A 165 20.04 1.61 -9.71
C GLY A 165 19.82 2.30 -8.36
N MET A 166 20.84 2.26 -7.49
CA MET A 166 20.78 2.80 -6.13
C MET A 166 20.46 4.30 -6.09
N ARG A 167 20.98 5.10 -7.04
CA ARG A 167 20.73 6.55 -7.12
C ARG A 167 19.32 6.85 -7.60
N GLU A 168 18.88 6.17 -8.65
CA GLU A 168 17.53 6.32 -9.20
C GLU A 168 16.46 5.90 -8.20
N ASN A 169 16.79 4.93 -7.35
CA ASN A 169 15.88 4.49 -6.30
C ASN A 169 15.72 5.51 -5.16
N GLN A 170 16.70 6.38 -4.89
CA GLN A 170 16.49 7.51 -3.98
C GLN A 170 15.46 8.49 -4.55
N ILE A 171 15.53 8.75 -5.87
CA ILE A 171 14.55 9.59 -6.59
C ILE A 171 13.16 8.95 -6.52
N LEU A 172 13.06 7.62 -6.66
CA LEU A 172 11.80 6.89 -6.54
C LEU A 172 11.12 7.15 -5.19
N GLY A 173 11.89 7.20 -4.09
CA GLY A 173 11.37 7.53 -2.76
C GLY A 173 10.75 8.93 -2.72
N PHE A 174 11.42 9.94 -3.29
CA PHE A 174 10.87 11.29 -3.38
C PHE A 174 9.60 11.34 -4.24
N VAL A 175 9.64 10.73 -5.43
CA VAL A 175 8.48 10.65 -6.33
C VAL A 175 7.30 10.00 -5.63
N PHE A 176 7.53 8.97 -4.81
CA PHE A 176 6.47 8.31 -4.07
C PHE A 176 5.87 9.20 -2.98
N ILE A 177 6.68 9.96 -2.24
CA ILE A 177 6.17 10.91 -1.23
C ILE A 177 5.31 11.99 -1.90
N PHE A 178 5.78 12.61 -2.98
CA PHE A 178 4.98 13.59 -3.73
C PHE A 178 3.74 12.97 -4.37
N GLY A 179 3.86 11.74 -4.89
CA GLY A 179 2.75 10.98 -5.43
C GLY A 179 1.68 10.68 -4.37
N PHE A 180 2.09 10.35 -3.15
CA PHE A 180 1.19 10.14 -2.01
C PHE A 180 0.43 11.44 -1.65
N ILE A 181 1.12 12.58 -1.58
CA ILE A 181 0.48 13.88 -1.32
C ILE A 181 -0.52 14.23 -2.43
N PHE A 182 -0.12 14.07 -3.69
CA PHE A 182 -0.98 14.35 -4.83
C PHE A 182 -2.21 13.43 -4.87
N LEU A 183 -2.03 12.16 -4.52
CA LEU A 183 -3.13 11.19 -4.44
C LEU A 183 -4.18 11.63 -3.41
N ILE A 184 -3.77 12.11 -2.23
CA ILE A 184 -4.70 12.67 -1.22
C ILE A 184 -5.49 13.84 -1.81
N VAL A 185 -4.80 14.79 -2.45
CA VAL A 185 -5.44 15.99 -3.02
C VAL A 185 -6.43 15.63 -4.13
N VAL A 186 -6.05 14.74 -5.04
CA VAL A 186 -6.93 14.28 -6.11
C VAL A 186 -8.14 13.55 -5.55
N LEU A 187 -7.95 12.64 -4.60
CA LEU A 187 -9.07 11.89 -4.01
C LEU A 187 -10.04 12.82 -3.29
N GLN A 188 -9.54 13.81 -2.55
CA GLN A 188 -10.38 14.83 -1.92
C GLN A 188 -11.12 15.71 -2.94
N GLY A 189 -10.52 16.00 -4.09
CA GLY A 189 -11.13 16.79 -5.16
C GLY A 189 -12.13 16.03 -6.03
N VAL A 190 -12.00 14.70 -6.15
CA VAL A 190 -12.88 13.84 -6.97
C VAL A 190 -14.16 13.44 -6.21
N THR A 191 -14.19 13.57 -4.89
CA THR A 191 -15.37 13.33 -4.05
C THR A 191 -15.96 14.63 -3.44
N PRO A 192 -16.31 15.66 -4.23
CA PRO A 192 -16.97 16.84 -3.70
C PRO A 192 -18.40 16.46 -3.30
N GLY A 193 -18.66 16.31 -2.00
CA GLY A 193 -19.93 15.83 -1.44
C GLY A 193 -19.82 14.56 -0.58
N GLY A 194 -18.63 13.95 -0.49
CA GLY A 194 -18.25 13.03 0.58
C GLY A 194 -18.84 11.61 0.57
N GLY A 195 -19.87 11.31 -0.22
CA GLY A 195 -20.50 9.98 -0.21
C GLY A 195 -19.72 8.89 -0.96
N LEU A 196 -19.67 7.68 -0.39
CA LEU A 196 -19.25 6.48 -1.13
C LEU A 196 -20.30 6.10 -2.17
N SER A 197 -19.86 5.85 -3.40
CA SER A 197 -20.72 5.35 -4.48
C SER A 197 -20.17 4.04 -5.04
N VAL A 198 -21.07 3.14 -5.44
CA VAL A 198 -20.72 1.89 -6.14
C VAL A 198 -19.91 2.18 -7.42
N THR A 199 -20.21 3.29 -8.11
CA THR A 199 -19.50 3.67 -9.34
C THR A 199 -18.06 4.08 -9.06
N THR A 200 -17.82 4.89 -8.01
CA THR A 200 -16.47 5.33 -7.64
C THR A 200 -15.64 4.16 -7.13
N GLU A 201 -16.24 3.27 -6.34
CA GLU A 201 -15.60 2.04 -5.86
C GLU A 201 -15.22 1.11 -7.01
N GLY A 202 -16.12 0.95 -8.00
CA GLY A 202 -15.83 0.17 -9.21
C GLY A 202 -14.65 0.75 -10.01
N ILE A 203 -14.58 2.08 -10.15
CA ILE A 203 -13.46 2.76 -10.82
C ILE A 203 -12.17 2.54 -10.05
N PHE A 204 -12.16 2.69 -8.72
CA PHE A 204 -10.96 2.46 -7.91
C PHE A 204 -10.50 1.00 -7.96
N ALA A 205 -11.41 0.04 -7.92
CA ALA A 205 -11.07 -1.38 -8.06
C ALA A 205 -10.45 -1.66 -9.44
N ALA A 206 -11.06 -1.15 -10.52
CA ALA A 206 -10.55 -1.31 -11.88
C ALA A 206 -9.18 -0.64 -12.06
N ALA A 207 -9.00 0.57 -11.54
CA ALA A 207 -7.72 1.28 -11.56
C ALA A 207 -6.63 0.53 -10.81
N GLY A 208 -6.94 0.02 -9.61
CA GLY A 208 -6.01 -0.79 -8.81
C GLY A 208 -5.58 -2.07 -9.53
N LEU A 209 -6.53 -2.77 -10.17
CA LEU A 209 -6.24 -3.96 -10.97
C LEU A 209 -5.40 -3.63 -12.21
N ALA A 210 -5.68 -2.51 -12.89
CA ALA A 210 -4.89 -2.05 -14.02
C ALA A 210 -3.44 -1.72 -13.61
N LEU A 211 -3.26 -1.06 -12.46
CA LEU A 211 -1.94 -0.78 -11.88
C LEU A 211 -1.20 -2.06 -11.50
N LEU A 212 -1.89 -3.04 -10.92
CA LEU A 212 -1.30 -4.34 -10.59
C LEU A 212 -0.89 -5.12 -11.86
N ALA A 213 -1.71 -5.07 -12.90
CA ALA A 213 -1.40 -5.68 -14.20
C ALA A 213 -0.18 -4.99 -14.85
N LEU A 214 -0.12 -3.66 -14.78
CA LEU A 214 1.04 -2.87 -15.23
C LEU A 214 2.29 -3.24 -14.45
N ALA A 215 2.21 -3.36 -13.11
CA ALA A 215 3.32 -3.79 -12.27
C ALA A 215 3.86 -5.16 -12.69
N ARG A 216 2.93 -6.10 -12.93
CA ARG A 216 3.24 -7.45 -13.37
C ARG A 216 3.89 -7.47 -14.76
N PHE A 217 3.46 -6.57 -15.66
CA PHE A 217 4.05 -6.41 -16.99
C PHE A 217 5.48 -5.85 -16.91
N ILE A 218 5.70 -4.81 -16.10
CA ILE A 218 7.02 -4.22 -15.88
C ILE A 218 7.97 -5.26 -15.27
N ALA A 219 7.54 -5.97 -14.23
CA ALA A 219 8.33 -7.02 -13.60
C ALA A 219 8.71 -8.15 -14.56
N GLY A 220 7.86 -8.45 -15.56
CA GLY A 220 8.15 -9.43 -16.61
C GLY A 220 9.25 -9.01 -17.58
N LYS A 221 9.54 -7.71 -17.69
CA LYS A 221 10.60 -7.17 -18.57
C LYS A 221 11.96 -7.03 -17.88
N VAL A 222 12.04 -7.21 -16.56
CA VAL A 222 13.29 -7.06 -15.82
C VAL A 222 14.15 -8.32 -16.01
N THR A 223 15.39 -8.14 -16.48
CA THR A 223 16.37 -9.23 -16.66
C THR A 223 17.27 -9.39 -15.44
N LYS A 224 17.74 -10.63 -15.19
CA LYS A 224 18.67 -10.91 -14.09
C LYS A 224 19.96 -10.10 -14.21
N GLU A 225 20.50 -10.00 -15.43
CA GLU A 225 21.72 -9.25 -15.74
C GLU A 225 21.62 -7.77 -15.34
N ARG A 226 20.47 -7.15 -15.58
CA ARG A 226 20.24 -5.75 -15.21
C ARG A 226 20.26 -5.55 -13.71
N ILE A 227 19.68 -6.49 -12.94
CA ILE A 227 19.67 -6.41 -11.48
C ILE A 227 21.10 -6.50 -10.95
N VAL A 228 21.86 -7.50 -11.39
CA VAL A 228 23.25 -7.71 -10.92
C VAL A 228 24.14 -6.50 -11.24
N ARG A 229 24.01 -5.90 -12.43
CA ARG A 229 24.78 -4.70 -12.80
C ARG A 229 24.41 -3.42 -12.02
N THR A 230 23.33 -3.44 -11.25
CA THR A 230 22.85 -2.29 -10.49
C THR A 230 22.98 -2.46 -8.99
N ILE A 231 23.62 -3.55 -8.55
CA ILE A 231 24.07 -3.74 -7.17
C ILE A 231 25.30 -2.83 -6.96
N PRO A 232 25.40 -2.12 -5.83
CA PRO A 232 26.53 -1.25 -5.51
C PRO A 232 27.85 -2.00 -5.35
#